data_AF-A0A2M6WJY5-F1
#
_entry.id   AF-A0A2M6WJY5-F1
#
_cell.length_a   1.000
_cell.length_b   1.000
_cell.length_c   1.000
_cell.angle_alpha   90.00
_cell.angle_beta   90.00
_cell.angle_gamma   90.00
#
_symmetry.space_group_name_H-M   'P 1'
#
loop_
_entity.id
_entity.type
_entity.pdbx_description
1 polymer ?
#
loop_
_entity_poly.entity_id
_entity_poly.type
_entity_poly.pdbx_seq_one_letter_code
_entity_poly.pdbx_strand_id
1 'polypeptide(L)'
;MKRLDQIVLNIEFLLISVVQGVALSVLATETSSLTKAELLIFWPYIVTGLIFIFAFWAQSIIHTISFIGWPFSVSHSLLYFLVTFFEVLAFGELTNPGMWFLFSFIFFLGVAILYVVDLRLIKKSEVRFISSNQKELYRQIVLDQVFELKWFVPIGLIYTAISWWLVSSRSDLFHHLPLAIGQMLLVAFSSGISCTFIRGAPN
;
A
#
# COMPACT_ATOMS: atom_id res chain seq x y z
N MET A 1 -27.75 3.60 -13.43
CA MET A 1 -26.67 3.99 -12.50
C MET A 1 -26.26 2.82 -11.62
N LYS A 2 -27.11 2.30 -10.72
CA LYS A 2 -26.80 1.13 -9.85
C LYS A 2 -26.12 -0.07 -10.55
N ARG A 3 -26.57 -0.46 -11.75
CA ARG A 3 -25.94 -1.56 -12.53
C ARG A 3 -24.50 -1.24 -12.97
N LEU A 4 -24.23 0.01 -13.36
CA LEU A 4 -22.89 0.44 -13.77
C LEU A 4 -21.97 0.53 -12.56
N ASP A 5 -22.48 1.03 -11.43
CA ASP A 5 -21.73 1.06 -10.17
C ASP A 5 -21.34 -0.36 -9.74
N GLN A 6 -22.25 -1.33 -9.84
CA GLN A 6 -21.94 -2.74 -9.55
C GLN A 6 -20.88 -3.32 -10.49
N ILE A 7 -20.94 -3.01 -11.78
CA ILE A 7 -19.92 -3.46 -12.74
C ILE A 7 -18.56 -2.87 -12.38
N VAL A 8 -18.50 -1.58 -12.07
CA VAL A 8 -17.27 -0.90 -11.65
C VAL A 8 -16.70 -1.52 -10.38
N LEU A 9 -17.52 -1.75 -9.36
CA LEU A 9 -17.09 -2.41 -8.12
C LEU A 9 -16.54 -3.82 -8.38
N ASN A 10 -17.20 -4.61 -9.24
CA ASN A 10 -16.73 -5.94 -9.59
C ASN A 10 -15.38 -5.91 -10.31
N ILE A 11 -15.17 -4.93 -11.20
CA ILE A 11 -13.89 -4.74 -11.90
C ILE A 11 -12.79 -4.40 -10.90
N GLU A 12 -13.02 -3.45 -10.00
CA GLU A 12 -12.03 -3.04 -8.99
C GLU A 12 -11.67 -4.19 -8.02
N PHE A 13 -12.66 -4.95 -7.55
CA PHE A 13 -12.39 -6.11 -6.71
C PHE A 13 -11.62 -7.21 -7.42
N LEU A 14 -11.95 -7.48 -8.68
CA LEU A 14 -11.20 -8.41 -9.49
C LEU A 14 -9.76 -7.91 -9.68
N LEU A 15 -9.60 -6.64 -10.05
CA LEU A 15 -8.32 -5.99 -10.27
C LEU A 15 -7.42 -6.11 -9.03
N ILE A 16 -7.87 -5.63 -7.87
CA ILE A 16 -7.05 -5.64 -6.66
C ILE A 16 -6.67 -7.06 -6.24
N SER A 17 -7.61 -8.01 -6.36
CA SER A 17 -7.34 -9.40 -6.02
C SER A 17 -6.33 -10.06 -6.97
N VAL A 18 -6.41 -9.75 -8.26
CA VAL A 18 -5.45 -10.27 -9.26
C VAL A 18 -4.06 -9.69 -9.03
N VAL A 19 -3.93 -8.37 -8.92
CA VAL A 19 -2.59 -7.75 -8.78
C VAL A 19 -1.94 -8.17 -7.46
N GLN A 20 -2.69 -8.21 -6.36
CA GLN A 20 -2.17 -8.64 -5.06
C GLN A 20 -1.92 -10.15 -4.99
N GLY A 21 -2.70 -10.96 -5.72
CA GLY A 21 -2.41 -12.38 -5.90
C GLY A 21 -1.09 -12.62 -6.64
N VAL A 22 -0.78 -11.81 -7.66
CA VAL A 22 0.52 -11.85 -8.37
C VAL A 22 1.65 -11.44 -7.41
N ALA A 23 1.48 -10.35 -6.66
CA ALA A 23 2.45 -9.88 -5.68
C ALA A 23 2.77 -10.97 -4.62
N LEU A 24 1.73 -11.60 -4.07
CA LEU A 24 1.88 -12.72 -3.14
C LEU A 24 2.58 -13.92 -3.77
N SER A 25 2.27 -14.26 -5.02
CA SER A 25 2.92 -15.36 -5.74
C SER A 25 4.41 -15.11 -5.94
N VAL A 26 4.80 -13.88 -6.28
CA VAL A 26 6.22 -13.51 -6.44
C VAL A 26 6.92 -13.60 -5.09
N LEU A 27 6.35 -12.98 -4.04
CA LEU A 27 6.93 -13.04 -2.70
C LEU A 27 7.12 -14.49 -2.22
N ALA A 28 6.14 -15.36 -2.46
CA ALA A 28 6.23 -16.78 -2.12
C ALA A 28 7.31 -17.51 -2.91
N THR A 29 7.44 -17.22 -4.21
CA THR A 29 8.45 -17.81 -5.08
C THR A 29 9.85 -17.42 -4.61
N GLU A 30 10.11 -16.13 -4.42
CA GLU A 30 11.41 -15.59 -3.99
C GLU A 30 11.76 -16.05 -2.58
N THR A 31 10.77 -16.16 -1.68
CA THR A 31 10.95 -16.73 -0.34
C THR A 31 11.34 -18.20 -0.41
N SER A 32 10.72 -18.99 -1.31
CA SER A 32 10.97 -20.43 -1.41
C SER A 32 12.36 -20.80 -1.93
N SER A 33 13.01 -19.89 -2.68
CA SER A 33 14.39 -20.08 -3.15
C SER A 33 15.45 -19.85 -2.08
N LEU A 34 15.09 -19.29 -0.92
CA LEU A 34 16.02 -19.01 0.17
C LEU A 34 16.42 -20.28 0.92
N THR A 35 17.70 -20.36 1.29
CA THR A 35 18.20 -21.33 2.26
C THR A 35 17.73 -21.01 3.68
N LYS A 36 17.83 -21.97 4.61
CA LYS A 36 17.48 -21.76 6.02
C LYS A 36 18.28 -20.62 6.67
N ALA A 37 19.55 -20.46 6.29
CA ALA A 37 20.40 -19.39 6.81
C ALA A 37 19.95 -18.02 6.31
N GLU A 38 19.60 -17.92 5.02
CA GLU A 38 19.08 -16.69 4.42
C GLU A 38 17.73 -16.31 4.99
N LEU A 39 16.82 -17.26 5.26
CA LEU A 39 15.55 -16.99 5.92
C LEU A 39 15.73 -16.28 7.27
N LEU A 40 16.74 -16.66 8.07
CA LEU A 40 17.02 -16.00 9.35
C LEU A 40 17.49 -14.55 9.21
N ILE A 41 18.04 -14.19 8.05
CA ILE A 41 18.55 -12.84 7.77
C ILE A 41 17.46 -12.00 7.09
N PHE A 42 16.71 -12.58 6.15
CA PHE A 42 15.79 -11.86 5.28
C PHE A 42 14.31 -11.94 5.71
N TRP A 43 13.97 -12.63 6.80
CA TRP A 43 12.59 -12.68 7.30
C TRP A 43 11.91 -11.30 7.48
N PRO A 44 12.60 -10.19 7.87
CA PRO A 44 11.91 -8.92 7.99
C PRO A 44 11.44 -8.37 6.65
N TYR A 45 12.16 -8.65 5.56
CA TYR A 45 11.75 -8.28 4.20
C TYR A 45 10.50 -9.05 3.77
N ILE A 46 10.48 -10.35 4.06
CA ILE A 46 9.34 -11.23 3.77
C ILE A 46 8.10 -10.75 4.52
N VAL A 47 8.23 -10.48 5.81
CA VAL A 47 7.13 -9.96 6.64
C VAL A 47 6.70 -8.58 6.18
N THR A 48 7.64 -7.69 5.83
CA THR A 48 7.31 -6.36 5.26
C THR A 48 6.52 -6.50 3.97
N GLY A 49 6.91 -7.40 3.07
CA GLY A 49 6.18 -7.67 1.84
C GLY A 49 4.76 -8.19 2.08
N LEU A 50 4.58 -9.09 3.05
CA LEU A 50 3.24 -9.53 3.46
C LEU A 50 2.39 -8.39 4.02
N ILE A 51 2.99 -7.51 4.83
CA ILE A 51 2.28 -6.34 5.35
C ILE A 51 1.91 -5.40 4.20
N PHE A 52 2.79 -5.14 3.23
CA PHE A 52 2.45 -4.35 2.04
C PHE A 52 1.25 -4.95 1.30
N ILE A 53 1.30 -6.24 1.01
CA ILE A 53 0.21 -6.93 0.30
C ILE A 53 -1.12 -6.76 1.04
N PHE A 54 -1.15 -7.09 2.33
CA PHE A 54 -2.39 -7.03 3.10
C PHE A 54 -2.88 -5.60 3.33
N ALA A 55 -1.99 -4.66 3.61
CA ALA A 55 -2.34 -3.26 3.79
C ALA A 55 -2.91 -2.67 2.50
N PHE A 56 -2.22 -2.88 1.38
CA PHE A 56 -2.64 -2.34 0.08
C PHE A 56 -3.96 -2.96 -0.38
N TRP A 57 -4.13 -4.29 -0.21
CA TRP A 57 -5.38 -4.98 -0.48
C TRP A 57 -6.54 -4.47 0.38
N ALA A 58 -6.35 -4.38 1.70
CA ALA A 58 -7.40 -3.95 2.62
C ALA A 58 -7.81 -2.48 2.37
N GLN A 59 -6.84 -1.58 2.21
CA GLN A 59 -7.08 -0.17 1.88
C GLN A 59 -7.85 -0.04 0.56
N SER A 60 -7.46 -0.79 -0.47
CA SER A 60 -8.11 -0.75 -1.78
C SER A 60 -9.54 -1.28 -1.74
N ILE A 61 -9.84 -2.29 -0.91
CA ILE A 61 -11.22 -2.76 -0.68
C ILE A 61 -12.05 -1.67 -0.03
N ILE A 62 -11.56 -1.08 1.07
CA ILE A 62 -12.26 0.00 1.79
C ILE A 62 -12.50 1.18 0.84
N HIS A 63 -11.49 1.57 0.08
CA HIS A 63 -11.59 2.63 -0.93
C HIS A 63 -12.67 2.31 -1.98
N THR A 64 -12.65 1.09 -2.52
CA THR A 64 -13.57 0.62 -3.55
C THR A 64 -15.01 0.67 -3.07
N ILE A 65 -15.32 0.11 -1.89
CA ILE A 65 -16.69 0.12 -1.36
C ILE A 65 -17.19 1.50 -0.97
N SER A 66 -16.29 2.42 -0.60
CA SER A 66 -16.67 3.74 -0.11
C SER A 66 -16.89 4.76 -1.24
N PHE A 67 -16.08 4.73 -2.31
CA PHE A 67 -16.04 5.87 -3.25
C PHE A 67 -16.00 5.52 -4.73
N ILE A 68 -15.76 4.27 -5.09
CA ILE A 68 -15.69 3.89 -6.49
C ILE A 68 -17.10 3.61 -7.03
N GLY A 69 -17.40 4.23 -8.17
CA GLY A 69 -18.67 4.13 -8.87
C GLY A 69 -18.55 4.72 -10.26
N TRP A 70 -19.66 4.81 -10.99
CA TRP A 70 -19.66 5.42 -12.30
C TRP A 70 -19.46 6.95 -12.24
N PRO A 71 -18.67 7.56 -13.15
CA PRO A 71 -17.94 6.97 -14.27
C PRO A 71 -16.64 6.26 -13.87
N PHE A 72 -16.35 5.16 -14.56
CA PHE A 72 -15.14 4.37 -14.36
C PHE A 72 -13.87 5.20 -14.63
N SER A 73 -12.91 5.16 -13.72
CA SER A 73 -11.66 5.92 -13.80
C SER A 73 -10.52 5.01 -14.27
N VAL A 74 -10.41 4.80 -15.58
CA VAL A 74 -9.37 3.93 -16.18
C VAL A 74 -7.96 4.28 -15.68
N SER A 75 -7.65 5.58 -15.56
CA SER A 75 -6.34 6.03 -15.09
C SER A 75 -6.06 5.62 -13.65
N HIS A 76 -7.07 5.59 -12.79
CA HIS A 76 -6.94 5.15 -11.40
C HIS A 76 -6.69 3.64 -11.33
N SER A 77 -7.47 2.86 -12.10
CA SER A 77 -7.28 1.41 -12.18
C SER A 77 -5.90 1.03 -12.77
N LEU A 78 -5.38 1.79 -13.74
CA LEU A 78 -4.03 1.59 -14.27
C LEU A 78 -2.92 1.90 -13.25
N LEU A 79 -3.16 2.83 -12.31
CA LEU A 79 -2.19 3.12 -11.26
C LEU A 79 -2.03 1.94 -10.30
N TYR A 80 -3.08 1.16 -10.02
CA TYR A 80 -2.94 -0.08 -9.23
C TYR A 80 -1.96 -1.06 -9.88
N PHE A 81 -2.05 -1.26 -11.20
CA PHE A 81 -1.08 -2.10 -11.92
C PHE A 81 0.35 -1.55 -11.81
N LEU A 82 0.53 -0.24 -11.99
CA LEU A 82 1.85 0.39 -11.93
C LEU A 82 2.47 0.27 -10.54
N VAL A 83 1.67 0.51 -9.50
CA VAL A 83 2.12 0.40 -8.10
C VAL A 83 2.48 -1.03 -7.77
N THR A 84 1.61 -1.99 -8.08
CA THR A 84 1.90 -3.41 -7.84
C THR A 84 3.06 -3.92 -8.70
N PHE A 85 3.33 -3.36 -9.87
CA PHE A 85 4.53 -3.70 -10.65
C PHE A 85 5.81 -3.41 -9.85
N PHE A 86 5.93 -2.24 -9.23
CA PHE A 86 7.10 -1.90 -8.41
C PHE A 86 7.13 -2.66 -7.07
N GLU A 87 5.97 -2.99 -6.51
CA GLU A 87 5.86 -3.90 -5.37
C GLU A 87 6.45 -5.28 -5.70
N VAL A 88 6.06 -5.86 -6.84
CA VAL A 88 6.59 -7.12 -7.36
C VAL A 88 8.10 -7.04 -7.63
N LEU A 89 8.59 -5.95 -8.23
CA LEU A 89 10.03 -5.76 -8.43
C LEU A 89 10.79 -5.70 -7.10
N ALA A 90 10.24 -5.06 -6.07
CA ALA A 90 10.83 -5.07 -4.74
C ALA A 90 10.91 -6.51 -4.20
N PHE A 91 9.84 -7.29 -4.32
CA PHE A 91 9.81 -8.69 -3.86
C PHE A 91 10.80 -9.58 -4.61
N GLY A 92 11.04 -9.32 -5.89
CA GLY A 92 12.09 -9.97 -6.68
C GLY A 92 13.52 -9.77 -6.15
N GLU A 93 13.72 -8.82 -5.24
CA GLU A 93 15.05 -8.41 -4.77
C GLU A 93 15.22 -8.64 -3.26
N LEU A 94 14.57 -9.66 -2.68
CA LEU A 94 14.65 -9.98 -1.24
C LEU A 94 16.10 -10.08 -0.72
N THR A 95 16.99 -10.67 -1.51
CA THR A 95 18.41 -10.88 -1.16
C THR A 95 19.32 -9.71 -1.53
N ASN A 96 18.77 -8.66 -2.15
CA ASN A 96 19.49 -7.47 -2.57
C ASN A 96 18.87 -6.23 -1.89
N PRO A 97 19.28 -5.93 -0.65
CA PRO A 97 18.72 -4.83 0.14
C PRO A 97 18.72 -3.48 -0.58
N GLY A 98 19.73 -3.19 -1.41
CA GLY A 98 19.80 -1.94 -2.16
C GLY A 98 18.64 -1.81 -3.14
N MET A 99 18.43 -2.83 -3.97
CA MET A 99 17.34 -2.83 -4.95
C MET A 99 15.97 -2.96 -4.28
N TRP A 100 15.85 -3.72 -3.19
CA TRP A 100 14.64 -3.76 -2.37
C TRP A 100 14.20 -2.36 -1.92
N PHE A 101 15.11 -1.58 -1.34
CA PHE A 101 14.79 -0.23 -0.87
C PHE A 101 14.54 0.73 -2.04
N LEU A 102 15.27 0.60 -3.15
CA LEU A 102 15.01 1.42 -4.34
C LEU A 102 13.59 1.19 -4.89
N PHE A 103 13.21 -0.07 -5.11
CA PHE A 103 11.89 -0.40 -5.63
C PHE A 103 10.78 -0.11 -4.62
N SER A 104 11.03 -0.33 -3.33
CA SER A 104 10.12 0.13 -2.26
C SER A 104 9.92 1.64 -2.30
N PHE A 105 10.97 2.43 -2.58
CA PHE A 105 10.86 3.88 -2.66
C PHE A 105 9.99 4.29 -3.85
N ILE A 106 10.20 3.68 -5.02
CA ILE A 106 9.39 3.91 -6.21
C ILE A 106 7.93 3.46 -5.97
N PHE A 107 7.73 2.33 -5.30
CA PHE A 107 6.42 1.89 -4.83
C PHE A 107 5.74 2.96 -3.96
N PHE A 108 6.43 3.49 -2.94
CA PHE A 108 5.90 4.56 -2.09
C PHE A 108 5.58 5.85 -2.87
N LEU A 109 6.36 6.18 -3.92
CA LEU A 109 6.03 7.30 -4.81
C LEU A 109 4.73 7.03 -5.57
N GLY A 110 4.56 5.82 -6.09
CA GLY A 110 3.33 5.40 -6.75
C GLY A 110 2.13 5.43 -5.80
N VAL A 111 2.29 4.94 -4.56
CA VAL A 111 1.30 5.03 -3.50
C VAL A 111 0.98 6.50 -3.17
N ALA A 112 1.97 7.38 -3.09
CA ALA A 112 1.73 8.81 -2.88
C ALA A 112 0.83 9.42 -3.96
N ILE A 113 1.08 9.07 -5.23
CA ILE A 113 0.27 9.50 -6.36
C ILE A 113 -1.15 8.94 -6.24
N LEU A 114 -1.30 7.64 -5.91
CA LEU A 114 -2.60 7.03 -5.65
C LEU A 114 -3.37 7.78 -4.55
N TYR A 115 -2.75 8.04 -3.39
CA TYR A 115 -3.42 8.75 -2.29
C TYR A 115 -3.93 10.14 -2.71
N VAL A 116 -3.17 10.86 -3.54
CA VAL A 116 -3.59 12.16 -4.09
C VAL A 116 -4.77 12.02 -5.06
N VAL A 117 -4.75 10.99 -5.93
CA VAL A 117 -5.85 10.71 -6.86
C VAL A 117 -7.10 10.29 -6.09
N ASP A 118 -6.96 9.39 -5.12
CA ASP A 118 -8.01 8.90 -4.24
C ASP A 118 -8.69 10.03 -3.50
N LEU A 119 -7.91 10.94 -2.89
CA LEU A 119 -8.47 12.09 -2.19
C LEU A 119 -9.30 12.99 -3.11
N ARG A 120 -8.90 13.13 -4.39
CA ARG A 120 -9.69 13.87 -5.38
C ARG A 120 -10.99 13.15 -5.73
N LEU A 121 -10.97 11.82 -5.85
CA LEU A 121 -12.17 11.01 -6.14
C LEU A 121 -13.14 11.03 -4.94
N ILE A 122 -12.62 10.88 -3.73
CA ILE A 122 -13.35 10.97 -2.48
C ILE A 122 -14.09 12.30 -2.39
N LYS A 123 -13.40 13.43 -2.58
CA LYS A 123 -14.04 14.76 -2.53
C LYS A 123 -15.13 14.94 -3.59
N LYS A 124 -14.94 14.39 -4.80
CA LYS A 124 -15.99 14.42 -5.84
C LYS A 124 -17.21 13.59 -5.47
N SER A 125 -17.04 12.57 -4.63
CA SER A 125 -18.12 11.67 -4.20
C SER A 125 -18.94 12.17 -3.01
N GLU A 126 -18.57 13.30 -2.40
CA GLU A 126 -19.23 13.86 -1.22
C GLU A 126 -20.76 13.94 -1.35
N VAL A 127 -21.25 14.32 -2.53
CA VAL A 127 -22.68 14.47 -2.84
C VAL A 127 -23.49 13.17 -2.64
N ARG A 128 -22.83 12.01 -2.63
CA ARG A 128 -23.48 10.70 -2.42
C ARG A 128 -23.72 10.36 -0.95
N PHE A 129 -23.14 11.10 -0.01
CA PHE A 129 -23.31 10.89 1.42
C PHE A 129 -24.43 11.80 1.95
N ILE A 130 -25.65 11.26 2.02
CA ILE A 130 -26.86 12.04 2.29
C ILE A 130 -27.21 12.00 3.80
N SER A 131 -27.15 10.82 4.42
CA SER A 131 -27.52 10.65 5.83
C SER A 131 -26.44 11.14 6.79
N SER A 132 -26.82 11.45 8.03
CA SER A 132 -25.88 11.91 9.06
C SER A 132 -24.74 10.90 9.31
N ASN A 133 -25.07 9.61 9.39
CA ASN A 133 -24.07 8.55 9.59
C ASN A 133 -23.13 8.43 8.38
N GLN A 134 -23.66 8.57 7.17
CA GLN A 134 -22.85 8.58 5.94
C GLN A 134 -21.90 9.78 5.90
N LYS A 135 -22.34 10.95 6.34
CA LYS A 135 -21.50 12.15 6.39
C LYS A 135 -20.39 12.06 7.43
N GLU A 136 -20.66 11.46 8.58
CA GLU A 136 -19.61 11.21 9.58
C GLU A 136 -18.60 10.19 9.07
N LEU A 137 -19.07 9.11 8.43
CA LEU A 137 -18.18 8.15 7.76
C LEU A 137 -17.30 8.83 6.69
N TYR A 138 -17.89 9.66 5.84
CA TYR A 138 -17.14 10.45 4.85
C TYR A 138 -16.08 11.34 5.51
N ARG A 139 -16.43 12.04 6.59
CA ARG A 139 -15.50 12.90 7.33
C ARG A 139 -14.33 12.11 7.89
N GLN A 140 -14.60 10.96 8.50
CA GLN A 140 -13.57 10.08 9.04
C GLN A 140 -12.61 9.63 7.94
N ILE A 141 -13.14 9.12 6.82
CA ILE A 141 -12.28 8.65 5.73
C ILE A 141 -11.45 9.78 5.11
N VAL A 142 -12.01 10.98 4.96
CA VAL A 142 -11.23 12.14 4.47
C VAL A 142 -10.12 12.52 5.45
N LEU A 143 -10.39 12.49 6.76
CA LEU A 143 -9.38 12.78 7.78
C LEU A 143 -8.25 11.76 7.74
N ASP A 144 -8.59 10.47 7.62
CA ASP A 144 -7.62 9.38 7.53
C ASP A 144 -6.77 9.54 6.26
N GLN A 145 -7.40 9.75 5.09
CA GLN A 145 -6.69 9.94 3.83
C GLN A 145 -5.71 11.13 3.88
N VAL A 146 -6.12 12.23 4.52
CA VAL A 146 -5.28 13.43 4.67
C VAL A 146 -4.15 13.18 5.67
N PHE A 147 -4.41 12.46 6.75
CA PHE A 147 -3.40 12.09 7.73
C PHE A 147 -2.31 11.21 7.09
N GLU A 148 -2.72 10.16 6.39
CA GLU A 148 -1.82 9.24 5.69
C GLU A 148 -0.97 9.99 4.64
N LEU A 149 -1.60 10.85 3.83
CA LEU A 149 -0.90 11.64 2.82
C LEU A 149 0.07 12.66 3.43
N LYS A 150 -0.28 13.27 4.58
CA LYS A 150 0.53 14.33 5.20
C LYS A 150 1.70 13.77 6.02
N TRP A 151 1.52 12.63 6.66
CA TRP A 151 2.48 12.10 7.62
C TRP A 151 3.08 10.78 7.17
N PHE A 152 2.25 9.77 6.92
CA PHE A 152 2.76 8.43 6.63
C PHE A 152 3.53 8.36 5.32
N VAL A 153 2.94 8.87 4.23
CA VAL A 153 3.56 8.82 2.90
C VAL A 153 4.93 9.52 2.88
N PRO A 154 5.09 10.76 3.40
CA PRO A 154 6.40 11.40 3.48
C PRO A 154 7.40 10.65 4.35
N ILE A 155 6.97 10.12 5.51
CA ILE A 155 7.85 9.36 6.39
C ILE A 155 8.34 8.09 5.70
N GLY A 156 7.44 7.35 5.03
CA GLY A 156 7.78 6.18 4.22
C GLY A 156 8.80 6.50 3.14
N LEU A 157 8.53 7.53 2.34
CA LEU A 157 9.44 7.98 1.28
C LEU A 157 10.82 8.35 1.81
N ILE A 158 10.89 9.17 2.86
CA ILE A 158 12.14 9.61 3.46
C ILE A 158 12.90 8.42 4.05
N TYR A 159 12.21 7.57 4.81
CA TYR A 159 12.81 6.40 5.44
C TYR A 159 13.42 5.47 4.38
N THR A 160 12.65 5.14 3.35
CA THR A 160 13.08 4.22 2.31
C THR A 160 14.19 4.83 1.43
N ALA A 161 14.15 6.13 1.13
CA ALA A 161 15.22 6.82 0.41
C ALA A 161 16.53 6.84 1.20
N ILE A 162 16.47 7.15 2.51
CA ILE A 162 17.65 7.12 3.39
C ILE A 162 18.19 5.70 3.49
N SER A 163 17.32 4.71 3.65
CA SER A 163 17.72 3.30 3.75
C SER A 163 18.40 2.81 2.47
N TRP A 164 17.84 3.14 1.30
CA TRP A 164 18.46 2.88 0.00
C TRP A 164 19.85 3.51 -0.09
N TRP A 165 19.97 4.80 0.24
CA TRP A 165 21.24 5.52 0.19
C TRP A 165 22.29 4.92 1.13
N LEU A 166 21.92 4.59 2.38
CA LEU A 166 22.81 4.00 3.37
C LEU A 166 23.33 2.63 2.93
N VAL A 167 22.45 1.75 2.47
CA VAL A 167 22.79 0.40 2.02
C VAL A 167 23.65 0.44 0.75
N SER A 168 23.36 1.36 -0.16
CA SER A 168 24.07 1.45 -1.45
C SER A 168 25.42 2.15 -1.34
N SER A 169 25.57 3.10 -0.41
CA SER A 169 26.80 3.90 -0.28
C SER A 169 27.82 3.29 0.68
N ARG A 170 27.38 2.45 1.63
CA ARG A 170 28.22 1.90 2.71
C ARG A 170 27.81 0.48 3.08
N SER A 171 27.85 -0.43 2.11
CA SER A 171 27.50 -1.85 2.28
C SER A 171 28.39 -2.58 3.29
N ASP A 172 29.55 -2.02 3.61
CA ASP A 172 30.56 -2.51 4.56
C ASP A 172 30.35 -2.03 6.00
N LEU A 173 29.69 -0.89 6.21
CA LEU A 173 29.50 -0.25 7.53
C LEU A 173 28.08 -0.43 8.10
N PHE A 174 27.08 -0.68 7.27
CA PHE A 174 25.68 -0.85 7.73
C PHE A 174 25.15 -2.25 7.45
N HIS A 175 24.86 -2.98 8.53
CA HIS A 175 24.00 -4.15 8.45
C HIS A 175 22.60 -3.70 8.04
N HIS A 176 22.10 -4.22 6.92
CA HIS A 176 20.79 -3.89 6.36
C HIS A 176 19.61 -4.35 7.26
N LEU A 177 19.86 -5.28 8.19
CA LEU A 177 18.86 -5.89 9.05
C LEU A 177 18.10 -4.87 9.94
N PRO A 178 18.76 -3.97 10.69
CA PRO A 178 18.08 -2.88 11.39
C PRO A 178 17.17 -2.02 10.50
N LEU A 179 17.59 -1.74 9.26
CA LEU A 179 16.80 -0.94 8.31
C LEU A 179 15.58 -1.72 7.83
N ALA A 180 15.72 -3.02 7.58
CA ALA A 180 14.61 -3.89 7.22
C ALA A 180 13.57 -3.99 8.35
N ILE A 181 14.03 -4.15 9.59
CA ILE A 181 13.16 -4.17 10.78
C ILE A 181 12.46 -2.81 10.96
N GLY A 182 13.18 -1.70 10.79
CA GLY A 182 12.58 -0.39 10.89
C GLY A 182 11.51 -0.13 9.82
N GLN A 183 11.75 -0.58 8.58
CA GLN A 183 10.72 -0.53 7.52
C GLN A 183 9.51 -1.40 7.90
N MET A 184 9.74 -2.63 8.35
CA MET A 184 8.69 -3.54 8.79
C MET A 184 7.80 -2.90 9.86
N LEU A 185 8.41 -2.30 10.88
CA LEU A 185 7.70 -1.63 11.97
C LEU A 185 6.94 -0.39 11.50
N LEU A 186 7.56 0.41 10.62
CA LEU A 186 6.92 1.61 10.05
C LEU A 186 5.63 1.25 9.30
N VAL A 187 5.69 0.21 8.46
CA VAL A 187 4.56 -0.25 7.65
C VAL A 187 3.52 -0.98 8.50
N ALA A 188 3.94 -1.77 9.49
CA ALA A 188 3.02 -2.40 10.44
C ALA A 188 2.22 -1.36 11.23
N PHE A 189 2.89 -0.30 11.69
CA PHE A 189 2.27 0.78 12.45
C PHE A 189 1.21 1.53 11.65
N SER A 190 1.50 1.89 10.40
CA SER A 190 0.52 2.56 9.55
C SER A 190 -0.67 1.68 9.20
N SER A 191 -0.42 0.40 8.93
CA SER A 191 -1.48 -0.58 8.67
C SER A 191 -2.41 -0.75 9.89
N GLY A 192 -1.83 -0.71 11.10
CA GLY A 192 -2.58 -0.79 12.36
C GLY A 192 -3.42 0.46 12.66
N ILE A 193 -2.90 1.65 12.36
CA ILE A 193 -3.64 2.92 12.41
C ILE A 193 -4.85 2.82 11.47
N SER A 194 -4.61 2.52 10.20
CA SER A 194 -5.66 2.38 9.19
C SER A 194 -6.79 1.41 9.59
N CYS A 195 -6.50 0.32 10.31
CA CYS A 195 -7.51 -0.64 10.78
C CYS A 195 -8.28 -0.21 12.05
N THR A 196 -7.74 0.70 12.87
CA THR A 196 -8.37 1.09 14.15
C THR A 196 -9.39 2.22 14.01
N PHE A 197 -9.25 3.08 12.99
CA PHE A 197 -10.17 4.21 12.80
C PHE A 197 -11.58 3.82 12.31
N ILE A 198 -11.78 2.62 11.77
CA ILE A 198 -13.10 2.06 11.42
C ILE A 198 -13.99 1.83 12.67
N ARG A 199 -13.41 1.73 13.88
CA ARG A 199 -14.15 1.53 15.13
C ARG A 199 -14.71 2.82 15.75
N GLY A 200 -14.43 3.99 15.19
CA GLY A 200 -14.86 5.29 15.72
C GLY A 200 -16.27 5.73 15.35
N ALA A 201 -17.02 4.97 14.54
CA ALA A 201 -18.40 5.29 14.22
C ALA A 201 -19.30 5.03 15.45
N PRO A 202 -19.98 6.03 16.03
CA PRO A 202 -20.99 5.77 17.04
C PRO A 202 -22.10 4.90 16.44
N ASN A 203 -22.46 3.83 17.15
CA ASN A 203 -23.63 3.00 16.86
C ASN A 203 -24.93 3.82 16.91
#